data_AF-A0A8S2YZ36-F1
#
_entry.id   AF-A0A8S2YZ36-F1
#
_cell.length_a   1.000
_cell.length_b   1.000
_cell.length_c   1.000
_cell.angle_alpha   90.00
_cell.angle_beta   90.00
_cell.angle_gamma   90.00
#
_symmetry.space_group_name_H-M   'P 1'
#
loop_
_entity.id
_entity.type
_entity.pdbx_description
1 polymer ?
#
loop_
_entity_poly.entity_id
_entity_poly.type
_entity_poly.pdbx_seq_one_letter_code
_entity_poly.pdbx_strand_id
1 'polypeptide(L)'
;MSIIDRIKLAVEDLSHIFPLDQALFVRELITHVLKLKPNIVTVVGCLLDSAQKEQVLNMDGITNGILNVFEIADSFSTSIWRPIGEILGTFIGSAEPQSMMNISILKTIMDKVPVQNSKEVIAYIIEYAQQISSKSKFISLWKLSGLTFDDLLKPVVLDQQFLSAYDWLLNPTLTDRNEITQLSTPSLASSSTQAIAVLQSPWSSTTTMARSDINLLESCLVVQNPTKARIDEYAIRQGICILKSIIHDDNEKEIQVLYAIQNFIVKLEYPPKMARLLFDVFYDEECVREAVFQKWRQNLDQEEINVYSAMIDATKDFLIGYY
;
A
#
# COMPACT_ATOMS: atom_id res chain seq x y z
N MET A 1 13.52 15.12 4.13
CA MET A 1 13.77 13.71 3.78
C MET A 1 12.77 12.85 4.54
N SER A 2 11.78 12.34 3.81
CA SER A 2 10.73 11.48 4.35
C SER A 2 11.31 10.14 4.82
N ILE A 3 10.50 9.33 5.52
CA ILE A 3 10.90 7.96 5.91
C ILE A 3 11.14 7.09 4.68
N ILE A 4 10.35 7.28 3.62
CA ILE A 4 10.49 6.55 2.36
C ILE A 4 11.82 6.92 1.69
N ASP A 5 12.18 8.20 1.64
CA ASP A 5 13.47 8.64 1.06
C ASP A 5 14.66 8.08 1.84
N ARG A 6 14.54 7.98 3.18
CA ARG A 6 15.57 7.37 4.04
C ARG A 6 15.70 5.87 3.80
N ILE A 7 14.59 5.17 3.56
CA ILE A 7 14.61 3.74 3.24
C ILE A 7 15.27 3.52 1.87
N LYS A 8 14.90 4.33 0.85
CA LYS A 8 15.53 4.25 -0.47
C LYS A 8 17.04 4.46 -0.41
N LEU A 9 17.48 5.51 0.30
CA LEU A 9 18.91 5.77 0.50
C LEU A 9 19.60 4.62 1.25
N ALA A 10 18.97 4.05 2.27
CA ALA A 10 19.53 2.91 3.00
C ALA A 10 19.63 1.65 2.12
N VAL A 11 18.67 1.42 1.21
CA VAL A 11 18.74 0.31 0.25
C VAL A 11 19.84 0.56 -0.78
N GLU A 12 20.01 1.79 -1.25
CA GLU A 12 21.12 2.20 -2.13
C GLU A 12 22.48 1.96 -1.46
N ASP A 13 22.65 2.41 -0.20
CA ASP A 13 23.86 2.15 0.60
C ASP A 13 24.13 0.64 0.76
N LEU A 14 23.08 -0.16 1.01
CA LEU A 14 23.20 -1.62 1.10
C LEU A 14 23.58 -2.26 -0.23
N SER A 15 23.10 -1.72 -1.35
CA SER A 15 23.47 -2.17 -2.70
C SER A 15 24.93 -1.91 -3.03
N HIS A 16 25.60 -0.96 -2.36
CA HIS A 16 27.04 -0.76 -2.53
C HIS A 16 27.87 -1.73 -1.69
N ILE A 17 27.32 -2.23 -0.58
CA ILE A 17 28.03 -3.10 0.35
C ILE A 17 27.85 -4.58 -0.01
N PHE A 18 26.65 -4.97 -0.47
CA PHE A 18 26.23 -6.37 -0.70
C PHE A 18 26.70 -7.32 0.42
N PRO A 19 25.98 -7.39 1.56
CA PRO A 19 26.44 -8.17 2.71
C PRO A 19 26.70 -9.63 2.33
N LEU A 20 27.96 -10.07 2.46
CA LEU A 20 28.41 -11.44 2.20
C LEU A 20 27.65 -12.47 3.05
N ASP A 21 27.39 -12.12 4.31
CA ASP A 21 26.53 -12.89 5.21
C ASP A 21 25.25 -12.10 5.50
N GLN A 22 24.25 -12.29 4.63
CA GLN A 22 22.97 -11.61 4.72
C GLN A 22 22.19 -12.00 5.99
N ALA A 23 22.32 -13.25 6.44
CA ALA A 23 21.64 -13.73 7.64
C ALA A 23 22.20 -13.05 8.89
N LEU A 24 23.53 -12.92 8.97
CA LEU A 24 24.17 -12.18 10.05
C LEU A 24 23.78 -10.71 10.04
N PHE A 25 23.76 -10.07 8.85
CA PHE A 25 23.32 -8.69 8.72
C PHE A 25 21.89 -8.47 9.25
N VAL A 26 20.94 -9.31 8.81
CA VAL A 26 19.53 -9.22 9.22
C VAL A 26 19.39 -9.47 10.72
N ARG A 27 20.12 -10.44 11.29
CA ARG A 27 20.15 -10.68 12.74
C ARG A 27 20.59 -9.45 13.51
N GLU A 28 21.71 -8.84 13.13
CA GLU A 28 22.24 -7.67 13.82
C GLU A 28 21.30 -6.46 13.68
N LEU A 29 20.73 -6.25 12.49
CA LEU A 29 19.74 -5.20 12.25
C LEU A 29 18.55 -5.34 13.21
N ILE A 30 17.93 -6.51 13.28
CA ILE A 30 16.79 -6.77 14.17
C ILE A 30 17.22 -6.66 15.63
N THR A 31 18.38 -7.20 16.01
CA THR A 31 18.93 -7.14 17.37
C THR A 31 19.15 -5.71 17.84
N HIS A 32 19.65 -4.84 16.97
CA HIS A 32 19.79 -3.41 17.25
C HIS A 32 18.42 -2.76 17.50
N VAL A 33 17.41 -3.13 16.72
CA VAL A 33 16.07 -2.55 16.81
C VAL A 33 15.34 -3.03 18.06
N LEU A 34 15.53 -4.28 18.46
CA LEU A 34 15.02 -4.84 19.72
C LEU A 34 15.53 -4.07 20.95
N LYS A 35 16.68 -3.39 20.85
CA LYS A 35 17.24 -2.53 21.91
C LYS A 35 16.73 -1.09 21.86
N LEU A 36 15.95 -0.72 20.84
CA LEU A 36 15.48 0.65 20.56
C LEU A 36 13.96 0.79 20.75
N LYS A 37 13.42 2.01 20.55
CA LYS A 37 12.00 2.35 20.78
C LYS A 37 11.03 1.65 19.79
N PRO A 38 9.76 1.44 20.17
CA PRO A 38 8.77 0.67 19.39
C PRO A 38 8.44 1.21 17.99
N ASN A 39 8.72 2.47 17.66
CA ASN A 39 8.41 3.03 16.33
C ASN A 39 9.41 2.64 15.22
N ILE A 40 10.45 1.84 15.53
CA ILE A 40 11.54 1.53 14.60
C ILE A 40 11.33 0.19 13.88
N VAL A 41 10.54 -0.72 14.45
CA VAL A 41 10.26 -2.05 13.84
C VAL A 41 9.53 -1.93 12.50
N THR A 42 8.63 -0.96 12.35
CA THR A 42 7.98 -0.62 11.06
C THR A 42 9.01 -0.32 9.98
N VAL A 43 10.01 0.51 10.31
CA VAL A 43 11.03 0.97 9.35
C VAL A 43 11.91 -0.19 8.90
N VAL A 44 12.22 -1.11 9.81
CA VAL A 44 13.03 -2.30 9.54
C VAL A 44 12.29 -3.26 8.64
N GLY A 45 11.00 -3.49 8.91
CA GLY A 45 10.17 -4.33 8.06
C GLY A 45 10.06 -3.78 6.63
N CYS A 46 9.80 -2.49 6.47
CA CYS A 46 9.81 -1.82 5.17
C CYS A 46 11.19 -1.85 4.48
N LEU A 47 12.28 -1.72 5.24
CA LEU A 47 13.64 -1.81 4.71
C LEU A 47 13.95 -3.22 4.19
N LEU A 48 13.57 -4.26 4.93
CA LEU A 48 13.76 -5.65 4.50
C LEU A 48 12.94 -5.97 3.25
N ASP A 49 11.68 -5.48 3.19
CA ASP A 49 10.81 -5.62 2.01
C ASP A 49 11.41 -4.92 0.77
N SER A 50 11.86 -3.67 0.95
CA SER A 50 12.47 -2.88 -0.12
C SER A 50 13.82 -3.47 -0.58
N ALA A 51 14.66 -3.93 0.35
CA ALA A 51 15.94 -4.55 0.04
C ALA A 51 15.76 -5.89 -0.68
N GLN A 52 14.69 -6.63 -0.38
CA GLN A 52 14.35 -7.86 -1.08
C GLN A 52 13.83 -7.59 -2.50
N LYS A 53 13.00 -6.56 -2.67
CA LYS A 53 12.49 -6.11 -3.96
C LYS A 53 13.62 -5.69 -4.90
N GLU A 54 14.58 -4.90 -4.40
CA GLU A 54 15.77 -4.47 -5.15
C GLU A 54 16.82 -5.59 -5.28
N GLN A 55 16.51 -6.81 -4.83
CA GLN A 55 17.38 -8.00 -4.87
C GLN A 55 18.73 -7.82 -4.17
N VAL A 56 18.82 -6.84 -3.26
CA VAL A 56 19.99 -6.61 -2.40
C VAL A 56 20.08 -7.68 -1.31
N LEU A 57 18.92 -8.08 -0.78
CA LEU A 57 18.77 -9.23 0.13
C LEU A 57 17.93 -10.31 -0.54
N ASN A 58 18.28 -11.57 -0.32
CA ASN A 58 17.49 -12.71 -0.77
C ASN A 58 16.60 -13.24 0.37
N MET A 59 15.57 -14.01 0.00
CA MET A 59 14.60 -14.56 0.95
C MET A 59 15.25 -15.46 1.99
N ASP A 60 16.25 -16.25 1.61
CA ASP A 60 16.95 -17.16 2.53
C ASP A 60 17.75 -16.40 3.58
N GLY A 61 18.42 -15.31 3.20
CA GLY A 61 19.17 -14.42 4.09
C GLY A 61 18.25 -13.73 5.09
N ILE A 62 17.09 -13.25 4.65
CA ILE A 62 16.08 -12.67 5.53
C ILE A 62 15.53 -13.73 6.50
N THR A 63 15.14 -14.89 5.97
CA THR A 63 14.58 -15.99 6.77
C THR A 63 15.58 -16.45 7.82
N ASN A 64 16.79 -16.83 7.41
CA ASN A 64 17.83 -17.31 8.31
C ASN A 64 18.27 -16.24 9.30
N GLY A 65 18.31 -14.96 8.89
CA GLY A 65 18.61 -13.87 9.80
C GLY A 65 17.58 -13.71 10.91
N ILE A 66 16.28 -13.83 10.60
CA ILE A 66 15.21 -13.84 11.61
C ILE A 66 15.34 -15.07 12.52
N LEU A 67 15.60 -16.25 11.94
CA LEU A 67 15.80 -17.48 12.72
C LEU A 67 16.99 -17.36 13.68
N ASN A 68 18.09 -16.72 13.26
CA ASN A 68 19.24 -16.49 14.12
C ASN A 68 18.90 -15.55 15.31
N VAL A 69 17.87 -14.70 15.20
CA VAL A 69 17.39 -13.91 16.35
C VAL A 69 16.72 -14.81 17.38
N PHE A 70 16.08 -15.90 16.97
CA PHE A 70 15.45 -16.85 17.91
C PHE A 70 16.50 -17.58 18.75
N GLU A 71 17.67 -17.86 18.19
CA GLU A 71 18.78 -18.50 18.92
C GLU A 71 19.31 -17.65 20.09
N ILE A 72 19.19 -16.32 19.97
CA ILE A 72 19.61 -15.37 21.00
C ILE A 72 18.43 -14.83 21.82
N ALA A 73 17.21 -15.35 21.64
CA ALA A 73 15.99 -14.84 22.26
C ALA A 73 16.09 -14.78 23.80
N ASP A 74 16.66 -15.81 24.42
CA ASP A 74 16.80 -15.91 25.88
C ASP A 74 17.80 -14.88 26.47
N SER A 75 18.61 -14.25 25.63
CA SER A 75 19.55 -13.21 26.06
C SER A 75 18.89 -11.83 26.27
N PHE A 76 17.64 -11.65 25.82
CA PHE A 76 16.92 -10.40 25.96
C PHE A 76 16.12 -10.35 27.27
N SER A 77 16.08 -9.17 27.90
CA SER A 77 15.28 -8.93 29.11
C SER A 77 13.79 -8.78 28.82
N THR A 78 13.41 -8.48 27.57
CA THR A 78 12.04 -8.30 27.12
C THR A 78 11.71 -9.29 26.00
N SER A 79 10.43 -9.65 25.90
CA SER A 79 9.94 -10.55 24.86
C SER A 79 10.25 -10.00 23.45
N ILE A 80 10.89 -10.81 22.62
CA ILE A 80 11.19 -10.49 21.21
C ILE A 80 10.00 -10.73 20.27
N TRP A 81 8.98 -11.46 20.73
CA TRP A 81 7.91 -12.00 19.88
C TRP A 81 7.01 -10.92 19.29
N ARG A 82 6.74 -9.86 20.03
CA ARG A 82 5.95 -8.72 19.53
C ARG A 82 6.68 -7.95 18.42
N PRO A 83 7.92 -7.46 18.63
CA PRO A 83 8.70 -6.85 17.55
C PRO A 83 8.84 -7.73 16.31
N ILE A 84 9.07 -9.04 16.49
CA ILE A 84 9.12 -10.00 15.38
C ILE A 84 7.78 -10.07 14.66
N GLY A 85 6.67 -10.17 15.40
CA GLY A 85 5.34 -10.18 14.81
C GLY A 85 5.01 -8.89 14.04
N GLU A 86 5.43 -7.74 14.55
CA GLU A 86 5.26 -6.43 13.89
C GLU A 86 6.10 -6.34 12.60
N ILE A 87 7.37 -6.79 12.63
CA ILE A 87 8.21 -6.88 11.41
C ILE A 87 7.56 -7.80 10.38
N LEU A 88 7.16 -9.01 10.78
CA LEU A 88 6.51 -9.96 9.87
C LEU A 88 5.15 -9.43 9.36
N GLY A 89 4.43 -8.68 10.18
CA GLY A 89 3.21 -7.98 9.80
C GLY A 89 3.43 -6.96 8.69
N THR A 90 4.61 -6.31 8.62
CA THR A 90 4.95 -5.42 7.50
C THR A 90 5.01 -6.15 6.17
N PHE A 91 5.42 -7.42 6.14
CA PHE A 91 5.54 -8.18 4.89
C PHE A 91 4.17 -8.52 4.30
N ILE A 92 3.16 -8.67 5.16
CA ILE A 92 1.80 -9.03 4.75
C ILE A 92 0.96 -7.77 4.52
N GLY A 93 1.16 -6.75 5.35
CA GLY A 93 0.45 -5.48 5.25
C GLY A 93 1.13 -4.47 4.33
N SER A 94 2.25 -4.83 3.68
CA SER A 94 3.09 -3.88 2.94
C SER A 94 2.25 -3.02 1.99
N ALA A 95 2.43 -1.73 2.15
CA ALA A 95 1.91 -0.69 1.29
C ALA A 95 2.71 -0.64 -0.02
N GLU A 96 3.08 -1.76 -0.63
CA GLU A 96 3.47 -1.78 -2.04
C GLU A 96 2.74 -2.91 -2.76
N PRO A 97 2.15 -2.69 -3.96
CA PRO A 97 1.43 -3.73 -4.71
C PRO A 97 2.32 -4.89 -5.16
N GLN A 98 3.63 -4.76 -4.98
CA GLN A 98 4.67 -5.66 -5.49
C GLN A 98 5.57 -6.15 -4.36
N SER A 99 5.11 -6.17 -3.09
CA SER A 99 5.86 -6.88 -2.06
C SER A 99 6.05 -8.33 -2.50
N MET A 100 7.31 -8.68 -2.74
CA MET A 100 7.72 -10.01 -3.19
C MET A 100 7.95 -10.95 -1.99
N MET A 101 7.86 -10.43 -0.76
CA MET A 101 7.83 -11.25 0.45
C MET A 101 6.53 -12.01 0.54
N ASN A 102 6.55 -13.18 -0.07
CA ASN A 102 5.47 -14.14 0.01
C ASN A 102 5.28 -14.54 1.48
N ILE A 103 4.03 -14.46 1.95
CA ILE A 103 3.58 -14.96 3.25
C ILE A 103 3.99 -16.43 3.49
N SER A 104 4.41 -17.17 2.45
CA SER A 104 5.11 -18.45 2.55
C SER A 104 6.32 -18.45 3.49
N ILE A 105 7.02 -17.32 3.65
CA ILE A 105 8.12 -17.20 4.63
C ILE A 105 7.63 -17.44 6.07
N LEU A 106 6.36 -17.10 6.36
CA LEU A 106 5.77 -17.35 7.66
C LEU A 106 5.79 -18.83 8.00
N LYS A 107 5.59 -19.73 7.04
CA LYS A 107 5.60 -21.17 7.31
C LYS A 107 6.95 -21.60 7.88
N THR A 108 8.03 -21.20 7.22
CA THR A 108 9.39 -21.53 7.66
C THR A 108 9.73 -20.91 9.01
N ILE A 109 9.34 -19.65 9.23
CA ILE A 109 9.62 -18.94 10.48
C ILE A 109 8.78 -19.51 11.63
N MET A 110 7.48 -19.71 11.42
CA MET A 110 6.54 -20.19 12.42
C MET A 110 6.81 -21.64 12.86
N ASP A 111 7.39 -22.48 11.99
CA ASP A 111 7.86 -23.82 12.37
C ASP A 111 8.90 -23.78 13.49
N LYS A 112 9.72 -22.71 13.52
CA LYS A 112 10.78 -22.51 14.52
C LYS A 112 10.35 -21.70 15.73
N VAL A 113 9.15 -21.11 15.72
CA VAL A 113 8.62 -20.39 16.90
C VAL A 113 8.24 -21.41 17.98
N PRO A 114 8.65 -21.20 19.26
CA PRO A 114 8.23 -22.02 20.37
C PRO A 114 6.70 -22.10 20.47
N VAL A 115 6.19 -23.29 20.77
CA VAL A 115 4.75 -23.61 20.78
C VAL A 115 3.95 -22.68 21.71
N GLN A 116 4.56 -22.25 22.82
CA GLN A 116 3.95 -21.33 23.77
C GLN A 116 3.77 -19.89 23.23
N ASN A 117 4.56 -19.48 22.25
CA ASN A 117 4.55 -18.12 21.69
C ASN A 117 3.93 -18.06 20.29
N SER A 118 3.72 -19.19 19.61
CA SER A 118 3.25 -19.22 18.23
C SER A 118 1.91 -18.52 18.02
N LYS A 119 0.97 -18.66 18.98
CA LYS A 119 -0.30 -17.92 18.99
C LYS A 119 -0.11 -16.41 19.06
N GLU A 120 0.74 -15.96 19.97
CA GLU A 120 0.99 -14.54 20.21
C GLU A 120 1.64 -13.90 18.99
N VAL A 121 2.64 -14.57 18.39
CA VAL A 121 3.30 -14.08 17.19
C VAL A 121 2.32 -13.92 16.04
N ILE A 122 1.46 -14.91 15.77
CA ILE A 122 0.41 -14.78 14.74
C ILE A 122 -0.56 -13.64 15.06
N ALA A 123 -0.95 -13.48 16.32
CA ALA A 123 -1.81 -12.38 16.72
C ALA A 123 -1.17 -11.02 16.44
N TYR A 124 0.12 -10.85 16.77
CA TYR A 124 0.86 -9.61 16.48
C TYR A 124 1.03 -9.35 14.99
N ILE A 125 1.29 -10.39 14.20
CA ILE A 125 1.35 -10.31 12.73
C ILE A 125 0.04 -9.75 12.18
N ILE A 126 -1.09 -10.36 12.57
CA ILE A 126 -2.42 -9.97 12.08
C ILE A 126 -2.79 -8.57 12.58
N GLU A 127 -2.60 -8.30 13.87
CA GLU A 127 -2.87 -6.99 14.49
C GLU A 127 -2.12 -5.89 13.75
N TYR A 128 -0.84 -6.09 13.51
CA TYR A 128 0.01 -5.09 12.86
C TYR A 128 -0.32 -4.95 11.37
N ALA A 129 -0.51 -6.04 10.65
CA ALA A 129 -0.90 -5.99 9.24
C ALA A 129 -2.23 -5.24 9.04
N GLN A 130 -3.19 -5.36 9.97
CA GLN A 130 -4.44 -4.59 9.96
C GLN A 130 -4.28 -3.11 10.28
N GLN A 131 -3.19 -2.69 10.95
CA GLN A 131 -2.92 -1.28 11.22
C GLN A 131 -2.40 -0.56 9.97
N ILE A 132 -1.63 -1.26 9.13
CA ILE A 132 -0.99 -0.69 7.94
C ILE A 132 -1.72 -1.03 6.63
N SER A 133 -2.68 -1.96 6.66
CA SER A 133 -3.46 -2.39 5.48
C SER A 133 -4.93 -2.60 5.83
N SER A 134 -5.82 -2.48 4.83
CA SER A 134 -7.24 -2.73 5.06
C SER A 134 -7.52 -4.22 5.27
N LYS A 135 -8.56 -4.52 6.06
CA LYS A 135 -8.99 -5.89 6.37
C LYS A 135 -9.25 -6.72 5.10
N SER A 136 -9.83 -6.11 4.07
CA SER A 136 -10.06 -6.76 2.77
C SER A 136 -8.77 -7.13 2.02
N LYS A 137 -7.78 -6.21 2.00
CA LYS A 137 -6.46 -6.48 1.39
C LYS A 137 -5.78 -7.66 2.08
N PHE A 138 -5.80 -7.67 3.43
CA PHE A 138 -5.25 -8.77 4.22
C PHE A 138 -5.92 -10.11 3.92
N ILE A 139 -7.26 -10.18 3.90
CA ILE A 139 -8.00 -11.42 3.57
C ILE A 139 -7.64 -11.94 2.18
N SER A 140 -7.48 -11.04 1.21
CA SER A 140 -7.16 -11.40 -0.16
C SER A 140 -5.75 -11.99 -0.27
N LEU A 141 -4.76 -11.35 0.36
CA LEU A 141 -3.38 -11.85 0.42
C LEU A 141 -3.28 -13.19 1.16
N TRP A 142 -4.00 -13.33 2.26
CA TRP A 142 -4.10 -14.58 2.99
C TRP A 142 -4.63 -15.72 2.11
N LYS A 143 -5.71 -15.48 1.36
CA LYS A 143 -6.27 -16.47 0.42
C LYS A 143 -5.34 -16.81 -0.73
N LEU A 144 -4.72 -15.81 -1.36
CA LEU A 144 -3.80 -16.00 -2.49
C LEU A 144 -2.60 -16.88 -2.11
N SER A 145 -2.21 -16.86 -0.85
CA SER A 145 -1.11 -17.68 -0.37
C SER A 145 -1.42 -19.17 -0.23
N GLY A 146 -2.70 -19.52 -0.11
CA GLY A 146 -3.13 -20.87 0.20
C GLY A 146 -2.74 -21.35 1.62
N LEU A 147 -2.20 -20.48 2.48
CA LEU A 147 -1.86 -20.86 3.85
C LEU A 147 -3.09 -21.00 4.73
N THR A 148 -3.03 -21.97 5.63
CA THR A 148 -4.03 -22.19 6.67
C THR A 148 -3.41 -21.99 8.05
N PHE A 149 -4.23 -21.83 9.10
CA PHE A 149 -3.68 -21.81 10.46
C PHE A 149 -3.00 -23.14 10.82
N ASP A 150 -3.43 -24.26 10.24
CA ASP A 150 -2.77 -25.57 10.41
C ASP A 150 -1.35 -25.61 9.79
N ASP A 151 -1.09 -24.78 8.78
CA ASP A 151 0.27 -24.63 8.22
C ASP A 151 1.21 -23.82 9.11
N LEU A 152 0.64 -22.96 9.98
CA LEU A 152 1.40 -21.98 10.77
C LEU A 152 1.42 -22.31 12.26
N LEU A 153 0.45 -23.07 12.76
CA LEU A 153 0.28 -23.40 14.17
C LEU A 153 0.17 -24.90 14.35
N LYS A 154 0.84 -25.43 15.37
CA LYS A 154 0.74 -26.85 15.72
C LYS A 154 -0.66 -27.17 16.24
N PRO A 155 -1.21 -28.36 15.97
CA PRO A 155 -2.59 -28.73 16.37
C PRO A 155 -2.88 -28.59 17.87
N VAL A 156 -1.88 -28.86 18.72
CA VAL A 156 -1.98 -28.71 20.19
C VAL A 156 -2.38 -27.29 20.62
N VAL A 157 -2.06 -26.31 19.79
CA VAL A 157 -2.28 -24.89 20.08
C VAL A 157 -3.57 -24.41 19.43
N LEU A 158 -4.10 -25.07 18.40
CA LEU A 158 -5.28 -24.60 17.68
C LEU A 158 -6.56 -24.89 18.48
N ASP A 159 -7.03 -23.93 19.30
CA ASP A 159 -8.28 -24.06 20.06
C ASP A 159 -9.44 -23.29 19.40
N GLN A 160 -10.67 -23.64 19.77
CA GLN A 160 -11.88 -22.99 19.24
C GLN A 160 -11.96 -21.50 19.59
N GLN A 161 -11.37 -21.08 20.71
CA GLN A 161 -11.35 -19.67 21.12
C GLN A 161 -10.50 -18.82 20.15
N PHE A 162 -9.35 -19.34 19.72
CA PHE A 162 -8.50 -18.69 18.73
C PHE A 162 -9.18 -18.69 17.35
N LEU A 163 -9.73 -19.83 16.93
CA LEU A 163 -10.41 -19.93 15.63
C LEU A 163 -11.61 -18.99 15.53
N SER A 164 -12.41 -18.87 16.60
CA SER A 164 -13.53 -17.92 16.64
C SER A 164 -13.09 -16.46 16.62
N ALA A 165 -11.94 -16.11 17.23
CA ALA A 165 -11.40 -14.76 17.18
C ALA A 165 -11.01 -14.32 15.75
N TYR A 166 -10.62 -15.28 14.91
CA TYR A 166 -10.25 -15.07 13.50
C TYR A 166 -11.26 -15.65 12.51
N ASP A 167 -12.52 -15.86 12.92
CA ASP A 167 -13.58 -16.39 12.04
C ASP A 167 -13.80 -15.50 10.82
N TRP A 168 -13.59 -14.19 10.95
CA TRP A 168 -13.65 -13.24 9.83
C TRP A 168 -12.59 -13.49 8.75
N LEU A 169 -11.46 -14.13 9.09
CA LEU A 169 -10.41 -14.51 8.14
C LEU A 169 -10.71 -15.85 7.48
N LEU A 170 -11.28 -16.79 8.24
CA LEU A 170 -11.64 -18.15 7.80
C LEU A 170 -12.92 -18.17 6.95
N ASN A 171 -13.94 -17.43 7.40
CA ASN A 171 -15.28 -17.36 6.84
C ASN A 171 -15.71 -15.91 6.61
N PRO A 172 -15.06 -15.17 5.68
CA PRO A 172 -15.45 -13.79 5.41
C PRO A 172 -16.93 -13.71 4.97
N THR A 173 -17.71 -12.88 5.66
CA THR A 173 -19.17 -12.71 5.47
C THR A 173 -19.50 -12.05 4.13
N LEU A 174 -20.75 -12.08 3.66
CA LEU A 174 -21.15 -11.50 2.36
C LEU A 174 -20.79 -10.00 2.20
N THR A 175 -20.72 -9.25 3.30
CA THR A 175 -20.25 -7.85 3.32
C THR A 175 -18.75 -7.76 3.03
N ASP A 176 -17.94 -8.61 3.66
CA ASP A 176 -16.51 -8.76 3.35
C ASP A 176 -16.32 -9.41 1.96
N ARG A 177 -17.23 -10.29 1.52
CA ARG A 177 -17.20 -10.87 0.18
C ARG A 177 -17.50 -9.84 -0.88
N ASN A 178 -18.30 -8.81 -0.66
CA ASN A 178 -18.44 -7.76 -1.67
C ASN A 178 -17.14 -6.95 -1.81
N GLU A 179 -16.33 -6.83 -0.76
CA GLU A 179 -14.97 -6.26 -0.84
C GLU A 179 -13.95 -7.25 -1.43
N ILE A 180 -14.06 -8.56 -1.15
CA ILE A 180 -13.22 -9.62 -1.72
C ILE A 180 -13.60 -9.93 -3.18
N THR A 181 -14.87 -9.71 -3.56
CA THR A 181 -15.40 -9.83 -4.93
C THR A 181 -15.15 -8.54 -5.71
N GLN A 182 -14.84 -7.42 -5.04
CA GLN A 182 -14.19 -6.29 -5.70
C GLN A 182 -12.68 -6.52 -5.95
N LEU A 183 -12.08 -7.59 -5.39
CA LEU A 183 -10.83 -8.19 -5.87
C LEU A 183 -11.03 -9.42 -6.76
N SER A 184 -12.27 -9.89 -6.95
CA SER A 184 -12.67 -10.68 -8.11
C SER A 184 -13.48 -9.81 -9.06
N THR A 185 -12.86 -8.72 -9.52
CA THR A 185 -13.34 -8.07 -10.74
C THR A 185 -13.44 -9.13 -11.84
N PRO A 186 -14.53 -9.17 -12.61
CA PRO A 186 -14.47 -9.78 -13.92
C PRO A 186 -13.45 -9.00 -14.74
N SER A 187 -12.28 -9.63 -14.88
CA SER A 187 -11.30 -9.48 -15.95
C SER A 187 -10.55 -8.14 -16.10
N LEU A 188 -9.36 -8.10 -15.50
CA LEU A 188 -8.14 -7.73 -16.23
C LEU A 188 -7.06 -8.83 -16.27
N ALA A 189 -7.29 -9.96 -15.60
CA ALA A 189 -6.33 -11.06 -15.55
C ALA A 189 -6.57 -12.16 -16.61
N SER A 190 -7.60 -12.07 -17.44
CA SER A 190 -7.67 -12.87 -18.68
C SER A 190 -7.23 -12.01 -19.86
N SER A 191 -5.93 -12.05 -20.10
CA SER A 191 -5.19 -11.34 -21.14
C SER A 191 -4.98 -9.86 -20.84
N SER A 192 -3.76 -9.56 -20.37
CA SER A 192 -3.12 -8.23 -20.36
C SER A 192 -3.26 -7.47 -21.68
N THR A 193 -3.73 -8.11 -22.75
CA THR A 193 -3.99 -7.54 -24.08
C THR A 193 -5.37 -6.88 -24.24
N GLN A 194 -6.40 -7.21 -23.44
CA GLN A 194 -7.78 -6.73 -23.70
C GLN A 194 -8.13 -5.41 -22.99
N ALA A 195 -7.65 -5.16 -21.78
CA ALA A 195 -7.84 -3.85 -21.17
C ALA A 195 -6.92 -2.79 -21.76
N ILE A 196 -5.69 -3.15 -22.16
CA ILE A 196 -4.84 -2.28 -22.98
C ILE A 196 -5.54 -1.94 -24.31
N ALA A 197 -6.35 -2.85 -24.88
CA ALA A 197 -7.12 -2.60 -26.09
C ALA A 197 -8.35 -1.68 -25.88
N VAL A 198 -8.99 -1.68 -24.71
CA VAL A 198 -10.01 -0.67 -24.35
C VAL A 198 -9.35 0.69 -24.06
N LEU A 199 -8.15 0.68 -23.46
CA LEU A 199 -7.36 1.86 -23.09
C LEU A 199 -6.72 2.61 -24.27
N GLN A 200 -6.69 2.00 -25.47
CA GLN A 200 -6.23 2.61 -26.72
C GLN A 200 -7.34 3.31 -27.52
N SER A 201 -8.59 3.27 -27.08
CA SER A 201 -9.64 4.06 -27.74
C SER A 201 -9.36 5.56 -27.55
N PRO A 202 -9.52 6.40 -28.58
CA PRO A 202 -9.26 7.82 -28.46
C PRO A 202 -10.15 8.42 -27.37
N TRP A 203 -9.53 9.01 -26.36
CA TRP A 203 -10.25 9.76 -25.34
C TRP A 203 -10.89 10.94 -26.06
N SER A 204 -12.22 11.04 -26.01
CA SER A 204 -12.93 12.12 -26.72
C SER A 204 -12.41 13.46 -26.22
N SER A 205 -11.82 14.24 -27.12
CA SER A 205 -11.22 15.56 -26.90
C SER A 205 -12.26 16.66 -26.65
N THR A 206 -13.37 16.32 -26.01
CA THR A 206 -14.49 17.22 -25.68
C THR A 206 -14.60 17.40 -24.17
N THR A 207 -15.06 18.57 -23.73
CA THR A 207 -15.28 18.97 -22.32
C THR A 207 -16.21 18.03 -21.54
N THR A 208 -16.90 17.12 -22.23
CA THR A 208 -17.78 16.10 -21.65
C THR A 208 -17.18 14.72 -21.89
N MET A 209 -16.55 14.19 -20.84
CA MET A 209 -16.02 12.84 -20.80
C MET A 209 -17.16 11.81 -20.86
N ALA A 210 -16.94 10.65 -21.48
CA ALA A 210 -17.88 9.55 -21.38
C ALA A 210 -17.95 9.08 -19.92
N ARG A 211 -19.15 8.79 -19.42
CA ARG A 211 -19.40 8.41 -18.01
C ARG A 211 -18.56 7.20 -17.56
N SER A 212 -18.14 6.35 -18.50
CA SER A 212 -17.22 5.22 -18.28
C SER A 212 -15.84 5.65 -17.81
N ASP A 213 -15.30 6.73 -18.39
CA ASP A 213 -13.92 7.16 -18.18
C ASP A 213 -13.84 7.97 -16.88
N ILE A 214 -14.89 8.74 -16.55
CA ILE A 214 -15.01 9.42 -15.25
C ILE A 214 -15.05 8.38 -14.14
N ASN A 215 -15.85 7.31 -14.29
CA ASN A 215 -15.94 6.26 -13.29
C ASN A 215 -14.62 5.50 -13.12
N LEU A 216 -13.85 5.32 -14.21
CA LEU A 216 -12.53 4.70 -14.16
C LEU A 216 -11.53 5.59 -13.38
N LEU A 217 -11.48 6.87 -13.69
CA LEU A 217 -10.63 7.84 -13.00
C LEU A 217 -11.04 8.00 -11.53
N GLU A 218 -12.33 8.09 -11.24
CA GLU A 218 -12.88 8.07 -9.87
C GLU A 218 -12.52 6.77 -9.14
N SER A 219 -12.45 5.62 -9.83
CA SER A 219 -12.05 4.35 -9.23
C SER A 219 -10.59 4.36 -8.76
N CYS A 220 -9.72 5.11 -9.44
CA CYS A 220 -8.34 5.37 -9.03
C CYS A 220 -8.24 6.38 -7.88
N LEU A 221 -9.31 7.15 -7.62
CA LEU A 221 -9.40 8.14 -6.54
C LEU A 221 -10.09 7.59 -5.26
N VAL A 222 -10.50 6.30 -5.25
CA VAL A 222 -11.38 5.76 -4.20
C VAL A 222 -10.76 5.81 -2.81
N VAL A 223 -11.52 6.48 -1.94
CA VAL A 223 -11.35 6.61 -0.49
C VAL A 223 -12.06 5.46 0.22
N GLN A 224 -11.33 4.58 0.90
CA GLN A 224 -11.94 3.52 1.73
C GLN A 224 -12.44 4.07 3.09
N ASN A 225 -13.46 4.95 3.08
CA ASN A 225 -14.51 5.03 4.12
C ASN A 225 -15.56 6.12 3.82
N PRO A 226 -16.83 5.80 3.55
CA PRO A 226 -17.88 6.82 3.39
C PRO A 226 -18.29 7.49 4.72
N THR A 227 -17.88 6.94 5.87
CA THR A 227 -18.31 7.44 7.20
C THR A 227 -17.26 8.26 7.94
N LYS A 228 -16.02 8.33 7.42
CA LYS A 228 -14.97 9.20 7.93
C LYS A 228 -14.22 9.74 6.73
N ALA A 229 -14.26 11.05 6.52
CA ALA A 229 -13.48 11.79 5.52
C ALA A 229 -11.97 11.66 5.76
N ARG A 230 -11.43 10.45 5.73
CA ARG A 230 -10.01 10.12 5.85
C ARG A 230 -9.58 9.58 4.51
N ILE A 231 -8.77 10.37 3.84
CA ILE A 231 -8.18 10.03 2.55
C ILE A 231 -7.02 9.08 2.82
N ASP A 232 -7.03 7.94 2.12
CA ASP A 232 -5.88 7.05 2.09
C ASP A 232 -4.95 7.51 0.97
N GLU A 233 -3.98 8.36 1.34
CA GLU A 233 -2.97 8.89 0.43
C GLU A 233 -2.20 7.77 -0.28
N TYR A 234 -2.06 6.61 0.37
CA TYR A 234 -1.44 5.45 -0.20
C TYR A 234 -2.28 4.85 -1.35
N ALA A 235 -3.61 4.73 -1.18
CA ALA A 235 -4.51 4.26 -2.23
C ALA A 235 -4.50 5.18 -3.47
N ILE A 236 -4.45 6.50 -3.26
CA ILE A 236 -4.35 7.48 -4.35
C ILE A 236 -3.04 7.31 -5.12
N ARG A 237 -1.91 7.17 -4.43
CA ARG A 237 -0.61 6.96 -5.08
C ARG A 237 -0.59 5.69 -5.92
N GLN A 238 -1.29 4.63 -5.52
CA GLN A 238 -1.45 3.42 -6.34
C GLN A 238 -2.31 3.65 -7.59
N GLY A 239 -3.41 4.40 -7.46
CA GLY A 239 -4.21 4.81 -8.60
C GLY A 239 -3.38 5.61 -9.60
N ILE A 240 -2.54 6.52 -9.13
CA ILE A 240 -1.66 7.36 -9.96
C ILE A 240 -0.68 6.54 -10.79
N CYS A 241 -0.08 5.48 -10.23
CA CYS A 241 0.82 4.60 -11.00
C CYS A 241 0.12 4.00 -12.23
N ILE A 242 -1.14 3.59 -12.08
CA ILE A 242 -1.96 3.07 -13.18
C ILE A 242 -2.29 4.19 -14.16
N LEU A 243 -2.71 5.36 -13.68
CA LEU A 243 -3.05 6.51 -14.52
C LEU A 243 -1.88 6.96 -15.38
N LYS A 244 -0.67 7.06 -14.83
CA LYS A 244 0.55 7.38 -15.58
C LYS A 244 0.80 6.42 -16.75
N SER A 245 0.57 5.12 -16.52
CA SER A 245 0.73 4.09 -17.55
C SER A 245 -0.29 4.20 -18.69
N ILE A 246 -1.30 5.06 -18.55
CA ILE A 246 -2.37 5.26 -19.54
C ILE A 246 -2.28 6.66 -20.18
N ILE A 247 -1.91 7.66 -19.38
CA ILE A 247 -1.80 9.07 -19.77
C ILE A 247 -0.61 9.29 -20.70
N HIS A 248 0.54 8.64 -20.45
CA HIS A 248 1.75 8.75 -21.27
C HIS A 248 2.12 10.20 -21.66
N ASP A 249 2.06 11.14 -20.72
CA ASP A 249 2.35 12.57 -20.92
C ASP A 249 1.49 13.26 -22.00
N ASP A 250 0.26 12.78 -22.21
CA ASP A 250 -0.71 13.43 -23.09
C ASP A 250 -1.46 14.55 -22.35
N ASN A 251 -1.26 15.79 -22.81
CA ASN A 251 -1.89 16.99 -22.23
C ASN A 251 -3.42 16.90 -22.14
N GLU A 252 -4.09 16.32 -23.15
CA GLU A 252 -5.56 16.23 -23.13
C GLU A 252 -6.01 15.24 -22.07
N LYS A 253 -5.27 14.13 -21.91
CA LYS A 253 -5.53 13.11 -20.90
C LYS A 253 -5.29 13.61 -19.48
N GLU A 254 -4.24 14.39 -19.26
CA GLU A 254 -3.97 15.04 -17.98
C GLU A 254 -5.07 16.03 -17.59
N ILE A 255 -5.62 16.79 -18.56
CA ILE A 255 -6.78 17.67 -18.31
C ILE A 255 -8.00 16.87 -17.90
N GLN A 256 -8.24 15.73 -18.55
CA GLN A 256 -9.34 14.84 -18.19
C GLN A 256 -9.24 14.32 -16.75
N VAL A 257 -8.02 14.04 -16.26
CA VAL A 257 -7.79 13.68 -14.85
C VAL A 257 -8.22 14.79 -13.91
N LEU A 258 -7.92 16.06 -14.23
CA LEU A 258 -8.35 17.20 -13.41
C LEU A 258 -9.87 17.33 -13.35
N TYR A 259 -10.58 17.12 -14.46
CA TYR A 259 -12.04 17.11 -14.45
C TYR A 259 -12.63 15.93 -13.65
N ALA A 260 -11.98 14.78 -13.66
CA ALA A 260 -12.40 13.66 -12.82
C ALA A 260 -12.20 13.95 -11.33
N ILE A 261 -11.07 14.56 -10.95
CA ILE A 261 -10.82 15.01 -9.57
C ILE A 261 -11.89 16.03 -9.14
N GLN A 262 -12.22 16.98 -10.02
CA GLN A 262 -13.27 17.97 -9.81
C GLN A 262 -14.62 17.31 -9.50
N ASN A 263 -15.08 16.41 -10.38
CA ASN A 263 -16.33 15.67 -10.18
C ASN A 263 -16.34 14.85 -8.90
N PHE A 264 -15.20 14.23 -8.57
CA PHE A 264 -15.05 13.44 -7.36
C PHE A 264 -15.23 14.29 -6.09
N ILE A 265 -14.60 15.47 -6.03
CA ILE A 265 -14.72 16.38 -4.87
C ILE A 265 -16.15 16.94 -4.75
N VAL A 266 -16.79 17.26 -5.87
CA VAL A 266 -18.19 17.71 -5.91
C VAL A 266 -19.12 16.64 -5.34
N LYS A 267 -18.92 15.38 -5.75
CA LYS A 267 -19.69 14.22 -5.28
C LYS A 267 -19.54 13.96 -3.78
N LEU A 268 -18.40 14.35 -3.21
CA LEU A 268 -18.13 14.30 -1.77
C LEU A 268 -18.55 15.57 -1.01
N GLU A 269 -19.27 16.49 -1.67
CA GLU A 269 -19.76 17.75 -1.08
C GLU A 269 -18.64 18.65 -0.53
N TYR A 270 -17.52 18.75 -1.25
CA TYR A 270 -16.38 19.62 -0.93
C TYR A 270 -15.77 19.42 0.47
N PRO A 271 -15.19 18.25 0.77
CA PRO A 271 -14.54 18.04 2.05
C PRO A 271 -13.36 19.01 2.24
N PRO A 272 -13.15 19.54 3.46
CA PRO A 272 -12.09 20.51 3.71
C PRO A 272 -10.71 19.90 3.39
N LYS A 273 -9.86 20.68 2.71
CA LYS A 273 -8.49 20.30 2.29
C LYS A 273 -8.37 19.14 1.28
N MET A 274 -9.49 18.56 0.81
CA MET A 274 -9.48 17.45 -0.16
C MET A 274 -8.84 17.86 -1.50
N ALA A 275 -9.31 18.97 -2.07
CA ALA A 275 -8.78 19.49 -3.32
C ALA A 275 -7.26 19.71 -3.26
N ARG A 276 -6.80 20.23 -2.11
CA ARG A 276 -5.38 20.47 -1.88
C ARG A 276 -4.58 19.19 -1.84
N LEU A 277 -5.02 18.21 -1.06
CA LEU A 277 -4.32 16.93 -0.99
C LEU A 277 -4.26 16.23 -2.35
N LEU A 278 -5.38 16.18 -3.09
CA LEU A 278 -5.41 15.53 -4.40
C LEU A 278 -4.51 16.25 -5.40
N PHE A 279 -4.56 17.58 -5.47
CA PHE A 279 -3.72 18.32 -6.40
C PHE A 279 -2.23 18.23 -6.05
N ASP A 280 -1.86 18.32 -4.77
CA ASP A 280 -0.48 18.14 -4.32
C ASP A 280 0.03 16.74 -4.69
N VAL A 281 -0.75 15.69 -4.42
CA VAL A 281 -0.32 14.31 -4.71
C VAL A 281 -0.19 14.06 -6.22
N PHE A 282 -1.13 14.54 -7.04
CA PHE A 282 -1.06 14.38 -8.51
C PHE A 282 0.06 15.21 -9.15
N TYR A 283 0.41 16.35 -8.54
CA TYR A 283 1.54 17.19 -8.96
C TYR A 283 2.88 16.60 -8.53
N ASP A 284 3.03 16.23 -7.25
CA ASP A 284 4.25 15.65 -6.67
C ASP A 284 4.61 14.32 -7.33
N GLU A 285 3.60 13.52 -7.64
CA GLU A 285 3.79 12.29 -8.39
C GLU A 285 3.93 12.56 -9.88
N GLU A 286 4.10 13.78 -10.41
CA GLU A 286 4.27 14.02 -11.86
C GLU A 286 3.19 13.35 -12.75
N CYS A 287 1.96 13.23 -12.24
CA CYS A 287 0.85 12.65 -13.00
C CYS A 287 0.14 13.71 -13.85
N VAL A 288 0.09 14.94 -13.34
CA VAL A 288 -0.43 16.11 -14.06
C VAL A 288 0.59 17.25 -13.95
N ARG A 289 0.98 17.80 -15.10
CA ARG A 289 1.99 18.86 -15.18
C ARG A 289 1.43 20.22 -14.86
N GLU A 290 2.32 21.13 -14.47
CA GLU A 290 2.01 22.53 -14.18
C GLU A 290 1.23 23.20 -15.33
N ALA A 291 1.71 23.03 -16.58
CA ALA A 291 1.09 23.61 -17.77
C ALA A 291 -0.36 23.12 -17.98
N VAL A 292 -0.68 21.91 -17.51
CA VAL A 292 -2.01 21.33 -17.62
C VAL A 292 -2.94 21.89 -16.53
N PHE A 293 -2.46 22.06 -15.30
CA PHE A 293 -3.19 22.79 -14.26
C PHE A 293 -3.52 24.23 -14.69
N GLN A 294 -2.58 24.91 -15.35
CA GLN A 294 -2.81 26.25 -15.92
C GLN A 294 -3.89 26.23 -17.00
N LYS A 295 -3.81 25.29 -17.95
CA LYS A 295 -4.80 25.16 -19.03
C LYS A 295 -6.18 24.80 -18.50
N TRP A 296 -6.28 23.93 -17.49
CA TRP A 296 -7.54 23.61 -16.83
C TRP A 296 -8.19 24.86 -16.21
N ARG A 297 -7.43 25.69 -15.49
CA ARG A 297 -7.95 26.96 -14.94
C ARG A 297 -8.46 27.92 -16.03
N GLN A 298 -7.75 28.02 -17.16
CA GLN A 298 -8.14 28.89 -18.28
C GLN A 298 -9.42 28.42 -18.98
N ASN A 299 -9.76 27.14 -18.87
CA ASN A 299 -10.95 26.56 -19.48
C ASN A 299 -12.22 26.74 -18.63
N LEU A 300 -12.11 27.18 -17.37
CA LEU A 300 -13.27 27.38 -16.49
C LEU A 300 -14.02 28.67 -16.88
N ASP A 301 -15.34 28.59 -16.96
CA ASP A 301 -16.18 29.76 -17.16
C ASP A 301 -16.40 30.56 -15.85
N GLN A 302 -17.07 31.72 -15.96
CA GLN A 302 -17.28 32.61 -14.82
C GLN A 302 -18.14 32.00 -13.69
N GLU A 303 -19.05 31.06 -14.02
CA GLU A 303 -19.86 30.36 -13.03
C GLU A 303 -19.05 29.25 -12.35
N GLU A 304 -18.29 28.49 -13.13
CA GLU A 304 -17.40 27.43 -12.67
C GLU A 304 -16.28 27.96 -11.76
N ILE A 305 -15.71 29.14 -12.05
CA ILE A 305 -14.70 29.78 -11.19
C ILE A 305 -15.24 30.00 -9.76
N ASN A 306 -16.52 30.38 -9.63
CA ASN A 306 -17.13 30.58 -8.32
C ASN A 306 -17.32 29.25 -7.59
N VAL A 307 -17.78 28.23 -8.31
CA VAL A 307 -18.05 26.88 -7.78
C VAL A 307 -16.77 26.16 -7.35
N TYR A 308 -15.69 26.28 -8.12
CA TYR A 308 -14.42 25.60 -7.88
C TYR A 308 -13.35 26.47 -7.21
N SER A 309 -13.75 27.59 -6.59
CA SER A 309 -12.85 28.53 -5.92
C SER A 309 -11.87 27.86 -4.95
N ALA A 310 -12.31 26.86 -4.16
CA ALA A 310 -11.44 26.10 -3.26
C ALA A 310 -10.38 25.23 -3.98
N MET A 311 -10.69 24.71 -5.17
CA MET A 311 -9.74 23.97 -6.01
C MET A 311 -8.77 24.91 -6.71
N ILE A 312 -9.25 26.06 -7.15
CA ILE A 312 -8.40 27.12 -7.68
C ILE A 312 -7.43 27.58 -6.59
N ASP A 313 -7.90 27.82 -5.36
CA ASP A 313 -7.02 28.18 -4.24
C ASP A 313 -5.97 27.10 -3.95
N ALA A 314 -6.35 25.82 -4.04
CA ALA A 314 -5.43 24.71 -3.83
C ALA A 314 -4.22 24.70 -4.78
N THR A 315 -4.37 25.22 -6.00
CA THR A 315 -3.29 25.26 -7.01
C THR A 315 -2.35 26.46 -6.87
N LYS A 316 -2.64 27.44 -5.99
CA LYS A 316 -1.87 28.70 -5.88
C LYS A 316 -0.42 28.56 -5.41
N ASP A 317 -0.12 27.51 -4.63
CA ASP A 317 1.20 27.39 -3.99
C ASP A 317 2.27 26.77 -4.89
N PHE A 318 1.86 26.01 -5.92
CA PHE A 318 2.78 25.37 -6.87
C PHE A 318 2.66 25.93 -8.30
N LEU A 319 1.60 26.68 -8.61
CA LEU A 319 1.54 27.53 -9.80
C LEU A 319 2.10 28.92 -9.47
N ILE A 320 3.42 29.03 -9.27
CA ILE A 320 4.07 30.31 -8.99
C ILE A 320 4.34 31.06 -10.30
N GLY A 321 3.39 31.90 -10.69
CA GLY A 321 3.52 32.83 -11.80
C GLY A 321 2.15 33.30 -12.25
N TYR A 322 1.94 34.62 -12.30
CA TYR A 322 0.68 35.30 -12.66
C TYR A 322 -0.36 35.39 -11.53
N TYR A 323 0.01 36.15 -10.49
CA TYR A 323 -0.92 37.12 -9.90
C TYR A 323 -0.93 38.40 -10.75
#